data_AF-A0A3C0DQ35-F1
#
_entry.id   AF-A0A3C0DQ35-F1
#
_cell.length_a   1.000
_cell.length_b   1.000
_cell.length_c   1.000
_cell.angle_alpha   90.00
_cell.angle_beta   90.00
_cell.angle_gamma   90.00
#
_symmetry.space_group_name_H-M   'P 1'
#
loop_
_entity.id
_entity.type
_entity.pdbx_description
1 polymer ?
#
loop_
_entity_poly.entity_id
_entity_poly.type
_entity_poly.pdbx_seq_one_letter_code
_entity_poly.pdbx_strand_id
1 'polypeptide(L)'
;MLLSMFKSKLHRATITQADLNYVGSVTIDRELLEKSGILPGEKVQVLNLNNGERFETYTIEGAAGSGIICINGAAARLVQVGDKVIIIAYALMDENEAKT
;
A
#
# COMPACT_ATOMS: atom_id res chain seq x y z
N MET A 1 -11.50 -21.31 12.01
CA MET A 1 -11.99 -20.39 10.96
C MET A 1 -10.88 -19.40 10.69
N LEU A 2 -10.65 -19.04 9.42
CA LEU A 2 -9.66 -18.00 9.09
C LEU A 2 -10.31 -16.61 9.16
N LEU A 3 -9.67 -15.68 9.85
CA LEU A 3 -10.04 -14.28 9.95
C LEU A 3 -9.10 -13.42 9.10
N SER A 4 -9.63 -12.39 8.43
CA SER A 4 -8.80 -11.40 7.75
C SER A 4 -8.44 -10.29 8.74
N MET A 5 -7.18 -10.31 9.21
CA MET A 5 -6.69 -9.44 10.27
C MET A 5 -5.77 -8.36 9.72
N PHE A 6 -5.73 -7.22 10.41
CA PHE A 6 -4.78 -6.15 10.14
C PHE A 6 -3.35 -6.64 10.43
N LYS A 7 -2.53 -6.80 9.38
CA LYS A 7 -1.14 -7.26 9.52
C LYS A 7 -0.21 -6.07 9.75
N SER A 8 -0.24 -5.10 8.84
CA SER A 8 0.63 -3.92 8.91
C SER A 8 0.09 -2.77 8.07
N LYS A 9 0.65 -1.56 8.29
CA LYS A 9 0.36 -0.39 7.46
C LYS A 9 1.53 0.56 7.32
N LEU A 10 1.51 1.31 6.23
CA LEU A 10 2.17 2.61 6.12
C LEU A 10 1.14 3.70 6.42
N HIS A 11 1.36 4.47 7.48
CA HIS A 11 0.41 5.47 7.94
C HIS A 11 0.78 6.87 7.42
N ARG A 12 -0.16 7.50 6.68
CA ARG A 12 -0.03 8.87 6.15
C ARG A 12 1.19 9.06 5.24
N ALA A 13 1.51 8.06 4.43
CA ALA A 13 2.50 8.17 3.36
C ALA A 13 2.08 9.24 2.35
N THR A 14 3.04 9.88 1.69
CA THR A 14 2.75 10.92 0.68
C THR A 14 2.90 10.31 -0.70
N ILE A 15 1.90 10.46 -1.56
CA ILE A 15 2.05 10.10 -2.99
C ILE A 15 3.15 10.97 -3.59
N THR A 16 4.23 10.35 -4.06
CA THR A 16 5.35 11.05 -4.71
C THR A 16 5.19 11.05 -6.22
N GLN A 17 4.47 10.09 -6.79
CA GLN A 17 4.25 9.94 -8.22
C GLN A 17 2.92 9.24 -8.51
N ALA A 18 2.33 9.53 -9.66
CA ALA A 18 1.18 8.81 -10.20
C ALA A 18 1.39 8.61 -11.70
N ASP A 19 1.47 7.35 -12.16
CA ASP A 19 1.75 7.02 -13.56
C ASP A 19 0.63 6.17 -14.15
N LEU A 20 -0.21 6.79 -14.99
CA LEU A 20 -1.34 6.13 -15.63
C LEU A 20 -0.93 5.03 -16.64
N ASN A 21 0.24 5.16 -17.26
CA ASN A 21 0.65 4.32 -18.38
C ASN A 21 1.55 3.15 -17.96
N TYR A 22 1.97 3.12 -16.70
CA TYR A 22 2.71 2.00 -16.13
C TYR A 22 1.79 0.85 -15.69
N VAL A 23 2.34 -0.36 -15.60
CA VAL A 23 1.59 -1.57 -15.17
C VAL A 23 1.09 -1.40 -13.73
N GLY A 24 -0.23 -1.49 -13.57
CA GLY A 24 -0.93 -1.17 -12.32
C GLY A 24 -0.38 -1.89 -11.10
N SER A 25 -0.22 -1.15 -10.00
CA SER A 25 0.39 -1.56 -8.71
C SER A 25 0.60 -0.32 -7.84
N VAL A 26 1.18 -0.49 -6.64
CA VAL A 26 1.84 0.60 -5.90
C VAL A 26 3.33 0.33 -5.74
N THR A 27 4.19 1.20 -6.28
CA THR A 27 5.63 1.14 -6.03
C THR A 27 5.94 1.84 -4.71
N ILE A 28 6.63 1.15 -3.80
CA ILE A 28 6.94 1.64 -2.47
C ILE A 28 8.44 1.50 -2.23
N ASP A 29 9.06 2.52 -1.66
CA ASP A 29 10.45 2.47 -1.17
C ASP A 29 10.69 1.16 -0.38
N ARG A 30 11.71 0.42 -0.81
CA ARG A 30 12.15 -0.81 -0.15
C ARG A 30 12.30 -0.66 1.37
N GLU A 31 12.91 0.42 1.86
CA GLU A 31 13.10 0.60 3.30
C GLU A 31 11.76 0.71 4.05
N LEU A 32 10.73 1.28 3.43
CA LEU A 32 9.40 1.35 4.01
C LEU A 32 8.71 -0.01 4.00
N LEU A 33 8.89 -0.79 2.92
CA LEU A 33 8.42 -2.18 2.86
C LEU A 33 9.06 -3.03 3.98
N GLU A 34 10.39 -2.97 4.11
CA GLU A 34 11.14 -3.68 5.15
C GLU A 34 10.69 -3.27 6.56
N LYS A 35 10.57 -1.97 6.84
CA LYS A 35 10.13 -1.46 8.15
C LYS A 35 8.67 -1.81 8.48
N SER A 36 7.81 -1.94 7.46
CA SER A 36 6.39 -2.28 7.65
C SER A 36 6.10 -3.78 7.60
N GLY A 37 7.05 -4.61 7.16
CA GLY A 37 6.83 -6.03 6.91
C GLY A 37 5.86 -6.32 5.76
N ILE A 38 5.60 -5.34 4.89
CA ILE A 38 4.82 -5.55 3.66
C ILE A 38 5.78 -6.11 2.59
N LEU A 39 5.41 -7.23 1.98
CA LEU A 39 6.23 -7.91 0.98
C LEU A 39 5.95 -7.37 -0.43
N PRO A 40 6.93 -7.38 -1.36
CA PRO A 40 6.65 -7.18 -2.78
C PRO A 40 5.65 -8.21 -3.30
N GLY A 41 4.66 -7.77 -4.08
CA GLY A 41 3.56 -8.61 -4.57
C GLY A 41 2.44 -8.86 -3.55
N GLU A 42 2.54 -8.33 -2.33
CA GLU A 42 1.49 -8.49 -1.32
C GLU A 42 0.27 -7.62 -1.65
N LYS A 43 -0.93 -8.18 -1.47
CA LYS A 43 -2.18 -7.44 -1.62
C LYS A 43 -2.28 -6.36 -0.54
N VAL A 44 -2.56 -5.13 -0.96
CA VAL A 44 -2.76 -3.98 -0.07
C VAL A 44 -4.04 -3.22 -0.41
N GLN A 45 -4.64 -2.62 0.61
CA GLN A 45 -5.68 -1.59 0.45
C GLN A 45 -5.05 -0.22 0.62
N VAL A 46 -5.32 0.70 -0.32
CA VAL A 46 -4.90 2.10 -0.27
C VAL A 46 -6.13 2.96 0.07
N LEU A 47 -5.97 3.83 1.07
CA LEU A 47 -6.99 4.74 1.55
C LEU A 47 -6.47 6.16 1.38
N ASN A 48 -7.09 6.96 0.52
CA ASN A 48 -6.68 8.33 0.28
C ASN A 48 -7.41 9.29 1.22
N LEU A 49 -6.68 10.00 2.08
CA LEU A 49 -7.23 10.94 3.05
C LEU A 49 -7.73 12.22 2.39
N ASN A 50 -7.21 12.58 1.22
CA ASN A 50 -7.49 13.85 0.56
C ASN A 50 -8.83 13.83 -0.18
N ASN A 51 -9.20 12.68 -0.77
CA ASN A 51 -10.42 12.56 -1.59
C ASN A 51 -11.36 11.43 -1.14
N GLY A 52 -10.97 10.60 -0.17
CA GLY A 52 -11.79 9.50 0.35
C GLY A 52 -11.78 8.24 -0.50
N GLU A 53 -11.06 8.21 -1.61
CA GLU A 53 -10.96 7.03 -2.48
C GLU A 53 -10.34 5.84 -1.74
N ARG A 54 -10.83 4.64 -2.06
CA ARG A 54 -10.39 3.38 -1.46
C ARG A 54 -10.29 2.31 -2.54
N PHE A 55 -9.13 1.71 -2.67
CA PHE A 55 -8.89 0.70 -3.69
C PHE A 55 -7.89 -0.35 -3.22
N GLU A 56 -7.88 -1.48 -3.90
CA GLU A 56 -6.95 -2.58 -3.63
C GLU A 56 -5.98 -2.75 -4.79
N THR A 57 -4.74 -3.10 -4.48
CA THR A 57 -3.71 -3.40 -5.47
C THR A 57 -2.64 -4.30 -4.84
N TYR A 58 -1.49 -4.46 -5.50
CA TYR A 58 -0.33 -5.15 -4.95
C TYR A 58 0.90 -4.24 -5.00
N THR A 59 1.90 -4.55 -4.16
CA THR A 59 3.11 -3.74 -4.03
C THR A 59 4.20 -4.13 -5.04
N ILE A 60 5.01 -3.15 -5.43
CA ILE A 60 6.27 -3.31 -6.17
C ILE A 60 7.37 -2.61 -5.37
N GLU A 61 8.56 -3.20 -5.34
CA GLU A 61 9.73 -2.61 -4.68
C GLU A 61 10.29 -1.44 -5.51
N GLY A 62 10.43 -0.28 -4.86
CA GLY A 62 11.14 0.89 -5.37
C GLY A 62 12.57 0.98 -4.83
N ALA A 63 13.33 1.96 -5.32
CA ALA A 63 14.70 2.20 -4.85
C ALA A 63 14.73 2.50 -3.34
N ALA A 64 15.67 1.89 -2.63
CA ALA A 64 15.84 2.05 -1.19
C ALA A 64 16.18 3.51 -0.82
N GLY A 65 15.52 4.04 0.20
CA GLY A 65 15.74 5.39 0.72
C GLY A 65 15.22 6.51 -0.18
N SER A 66 14.52 6.18 -1.28
CA SER A 66 13.95 7.15 -2.21
C SER A 66 12.70 7.86 -1.67
N GLY A 67 12.03 7.29 -0.67
CA GLY A 67 10.73 7.73 -0.18
C GLY A 67 9.60 7.55 -1.20
N ILE A 68 9.82 6.81 -2.30
CA ILE A 68 8.84 6.68 -3.38
C ILE A 68 7.55 6.01 -2.89
N ILE A 69 6.43 6.62 -3.24
CA ILE A 69 5.09 6.05 -3.18
C ILE A 69 4.42 6.40 -4.51
N CYS A 70 4.53 5.50 -5.49
CA CYS A 70 3.99 5.70 -6.82
C CYS A 70 2.75 4.82 -7.04
N ILE A 71 1.64 5.44 -7.43
CA ILE A 71 0.45 4.69 -7.85
C ILE A 71 0.47 4.54 -9.38
N ASN A 72 0.51 3.30 -9.84
CA ASN A 72 0.62 2.96 -11.25
C ASN A 72 -0.73 2.55 -11.86
N GLY A 73 -0.86 2.70 -13.17
CA GLY A 73 -1.97 2.23 -13.97
C GLY A 73 -3.28 2.95 -13.66
N ALA A 74 -4.40 2.23 -13.76
CA ALA A 74 -5.74 2.79 -13.60
C ALA A 74 -5.94 3.53 -12.25
N ALA A 75 -5.29 3.07 -11.19
CA ALA A 75 -5.38 3.67 -9.86
C ALA A 75 -4.73 5.08 -9.78
N ALA A 76 -3.89 5.45 -10.75
CA ALA A 76 -3.31 6.80 -10.81
C ALA A 76 -4.38 7.90 -10.94
N ARG A 77 -5.60 7.56 -11.41
CA ARG A 77 -6.74 8.49 -11.46
C ARG A 77 -7.39 8.75 -10.10
N LEU A 78 -7.12 7.91 -9.10
CA LEU A 78 -7.74 7.97 -7.77
C LEU A 78 -6.87 8.73 -6.76
N VAL A 79 -5.71 9.24 -7.19
CA VAL A 79 -4.76 9.97 -6.35
C VAL A 79 -4.18 11.16 -7.09
N GLN A 80 -3.56 12.08 -6.36
CA GLN A 80 -2.70 13.13 -6.87
C GLN A 80 -1.36 13.13 -6.13
N VAL A 81 -0.29 13.61 -6.77
CA VAL A 81 0.99 13.84 -6.09
C VAL A 81 0.78 14.82 -4.94
N GLY A 82 1.31 14.48 -3.76
CA GLY A 82 1.12 15.23 -2.52
C GLY A 82 -0.02 14.72 -1.63
N ASP A 83 -0.89 13.85 -2.14
CA ASP A 83 -1.95 13.24 -1.33
C ASP A 83 -1.38 12.41 -0.18
N LYS A 84 -2.10 12.39 0.94
CA LYS A 84 -1.79 11.53 2.08
C LYS A 84 -2.60 10.25 1.97
N VAL A 85 -1.92 9.11 2.02
CA VAL A 85 -2.54 7.79 1.95
C VAL A 85 -2.19 6.93 3.15
N ILE A 86 -3.06 5.99 3.46
CA ILE A 86 -2.74 4.84 4.31
C ILE A 86 -2.72 3.60 3.41
N ILE A 87 -1.67 2.79 3.52
CA ILE A 87 -1.53 1.54 2.78
C ILE A 87 -1.56 0.41 3.80
N ILE A 88 -2.53 -0.51 3.70
CA ILE A 88 -2.76 -1.58 4.67
C ILE A 88 -2.57 -2.94 4.01
N ALA A 89 -1.78 -3.81 4.64
CA ALA A 89 -1.75 -5.23 4.34
C ALA A 89 -2.60 -6.00 5.35
N TYR A 90 -3.33 -7.00 4.87
CA TYR A 90 -4.12 -7.91 5.68
C TYR A 90 -3.55 -9.33 5.56
N ALA A 91 -3.69 -10.12 6.63
CA ALA A 91 -3.32 -11.52 6.63
C ALA A 91 -4.50 -12.39 7.06
N LEU A 92 -4.57 -13.60 6.52
CA LEU A 92 -5.45 -14.63 7.06
C LEU A 92 -4.78 -15.24 8.29
N MET A 93 -5.48 -15.22 9.42
CA MET A 93 -5.02 -15.79 10.68
C MET A 93 -6.05 -16.77 11.20
N ASP A 94 -5.59 -17.80 11.90
CA ASP A 94 -6.50 -18.65 12.66
C ASP A 94 -7.12 -17.85 13.82
N GLU A 95 -8.37 -18.16 14.17
CA GLU A 95 -9.11 -17.43 15.21
C GLU A 95 -8.37 -17.37 16.57
N ASN A 96 -7.60 -18.41 16.91
CA ASN A 96 -6.80 -18.44 18.14
C ASN A 96 -5.57 -17.52 18.04
N GLU A 97 -4.90 -17.49 16.88
CA GLU A 97 -3.77 -16.59 16.60
C GLU A 97 -4.23 -15.12 16.61
N ALA A 98 -5.40 -14.84 16.05
CA ALA A 98 -5.96 -13.50 15.97
C ALA A 98 -6.35 -12.88 17.33
N LYS A 99 -6.42 -13.68 18.41
CA LYS A 99 -6.83 -13.25 19.76
C LYS A 99 -5.66 -12.92 20.69
N THR A 100 -4.42 -13.11 20.24
CA THR A 100 -3.19 -12.84 21.00
C THR A 100 -2.44 -11.65 20.45
#